data_AF-A0A1U9NR81-F1
#
_entry.id   AF-A0A1U9NR81-F1
#
_cell.length_a   1.000
_cell.length_b   1.000
_cell.length_c   1.000
_cell.angle_alpha   90.00
_cell.angle_beta   90.00
_cell.angle_gamma   90.00
#
_symmetry.space_group_name_H-M   'P 1'
#
loop_
_entity.id
_entity.type
_entity.pdbx_description
1 polymer ?
#
loop_
_entity_poly.entity_id
_entity_poly.type
_entity_poly.pdbx_seq_one_letter_code
_entity_poly.pdbx_strand_id
1 'polypeptide(L)' 'MIDRTDIGHRVQDVYGRVGILRDIDPAWEDPSDPPHHRSRRPVAFIAPEHGGREWHADPTTVTRV' A
#
# COMPACT_ATOMS: atom_id res chain seq x y z
N MET A 1 3.45 -11.62 2.19
CA MET A 1 4.37 -10.48 2.09
C MET A 1 4.49 -10.17 0.61
N ILE A 2 4.02 -9.00 0.22
CA ILE A 2 4.11 -8.52 -1.17
C ILE A 2 5.41 -7.75 -1.37
N ASP A 3 5.94 -7.78 -2.58
CA ASP A 3 7.10 -6.96 -2.94
C ASP A 3 6.89 -6.25 -4.29
N ARG A 4 7.91 -5.53 -4.76
CA ARG A 4 7.81 -4.72 -5.99
C ARG A 4 7.53 -5.55 -7.24
N THR A 5 7.81 -6.85 -7.22
CA THR A 5 7.47 -7.78 -8.31
C THR A 5 5.96 -8.04 -8.42
N ASP A 6 5.20 -7.79 -7.35
CA ASP A 6 3.75 -7.91 -7.34
C ASP A 6 3.05 -6.64 -7.85
N ILE A 7 3.79 -5.58 -8.20
CA ILE A 7 3.20 -4.36 -8.78
C ILE A 7 2.42 -4.72 -10.06
N GLY A 8 1.20 -4.19 -10.18
CA GLY A 8 0.25 -4.51 -11.24
C GLY A 8 -0.60 -5.75 -10.98
N HIS A 9 -0.33 -6.51 -9.91
CA HIS A 9 -1.14 -7.67 -9.54
C HIS A 9 -2.23 -7.32 -8.54
N ARG A 10 -3.22 -8.20 -8.48
CA ARG A 10 -4.32 -8.13 -7.54
C ARG A 10 -3.83 -8.52 -6.14
N VAL A 11 -4.13 -7.66 -5.18
CA VAL A 11 -3.74 -7.82 -3.78
C VAL A 11 -4.94 -7.58 -2.87
N GLN A 12 -4.92 -8.24 -1.72
CA GLN A 12 -5.91 -8.11 -0.66
C GLN A 12 -5.26 -7.62 0.62
N ASP A 13 -5.87 -6.61 1.24
CA ASP A 13 -5.47 -6.07 2.53
C ASP A 13 -6.17 -6.81 3.71
N VAL A 14 -5.69 -6.59 4.94
CA VAL A 14 -6.22 -7.16 6.19
C VAL A 14 -7.72 -6.90 6.40
N TYR A 15 -8.26 -5.79 5.88
CA TYR A 15 -9.70 -5.49 5.94
C TYR A 15 -10.51 -6.20 4.85
N GLY A 16 -9.92 -7.13 4.11
CA GLY A 16 -10.55 -7.89 3.03
C GLY A 16 -10.75 -7.09 1.74
N ARG A 17 -10.23 -5.87 1.66
CA ARG A 17 -10.32 -5.01 0.47
C ARG A 17 -9.38 -5.50 -0.61
N VAL A 18 -9.87 -5.63 -1.82
CA VAL A 18 -9.11 -6.11 -2.98
C VAL A 18 -8.88 -4.96 -3.95
N GLY A 19 -7.66 -4.84 -4.44
CA GLY A 19 -7.26 -3.87 -5.45
C GLY A 19 -5.99 -4.28 -6.19
N ILE A 20 -5.48 -3.42 -7.04
CA ILE A 20 -4.22 -3.61 -7.77
C ILE A 20 -3.10 -2.89 -7.03
N LEU A 21 -2.02 -3.61 -6.75
CA LEU A 21 -0.82 -3.01 -6.19
C LEU A 21 -0.21 -2.04 -7.19
N ARG A 22 -0.12 -0.76 -6.82
CA ARG A 22 0.43 0.31 -7.65
C ARG A 22 1.90 0.54 -7.41
N ASP A 23 2.31 0.55 -6.14
CA ASP A 23 3.70 0.78 -5.74
C ASP A 23 3.95 0.29 -4.30
N ILE A 24 5.22 0.11 -3.94
CA ILE A 24 5.67 -0.16 -2.57
C ILE A 24 6.87 0.73 -2.24
N ASP A 25 6.70 1.55 -1.22
CA ASP A 25 7.75 2.36 -0.64
C ASP A 25 8.07 1.86 0.78
N PRO A 26 9.23 1.20 0.99
CA PRO A 26 9.62 0.67 2.29
C PRO A 26 9.98 1.74 3.32
N ALA A 27 10.18 3.00 2.88
CA ALA A 27 10.63 4.10 3.72
C ALA A 27 9.75 5.33 3.56
N TRP A 28 8.47 5.15 3.25
CA TRP A 28 7.55 6.24 2.99
C TRP A 28 7.39 7.13 4.22
N GLU A 29 7.41 8.44 3.98
CA GLU A 29 7.20 9.47 5.00
C GLU A 29 5.87 10.17 4.71
N ASP A 30 4.97 10.14 5.68
CA ASP A 30 3.64 10.73 5.54
C ASP A 30 3.76 12.26 5.45
N PRO A 31 3.41 12.88 4.30
CA PRO A 31 3.55 14.31 4.14
C PRO A 31 2.53 15.10 4.96
N SER A 32 1.41 14.48 5.34
CA SER A 32 0.39 15.08 6.21
C SER A 32 0.83 15.09 7.67
N ASP A 33 1.77 14.24 8.04
CA ASP A 33 2.37 14.24 9.38
C ASP A 33 3.38 15.41 9.52
N PRO A 34 3.38 16.14 10.66
CA PRO A 34 4.28 17.26 10.86
C PRO A 34 5.75 16.81 10.79
N PRO A 35 6.67 17.65 10.30
CA PRO A 35 8.05 17.26 9.99
C PRO A 35 8.83 16.65 11.17
N HIS A 36 8.44 16.94 12.41
CA HIS A 36 9.07 16.38 13.61
C HIS A 36 8.52 15.00 14.02
N HIS A 37 7.40 14.56 13.46
CA HIS A 37 6.76 13.27 13.74
C HIS A 37 6.81 12.30 12.55
N ARG A 38 7.25 12.77 11.36
CA ARG A 38 7.41 11.95 10.16
C ARG A 38 8.26 10.74 10.45
N SER A 39 7.59 9.61 10.60
CA SER A 39 8.21 8.31 10.81
C SER A 39 8.18 7.54 9.51
N ARG A 40 9.35 7.05 9.09
CA ARG A 40 9.48 6.17 7.94
C ARG A 40 8.77 4.87 8.23
N ARG A 41 7.79 4.53 7.39
CA ARG A 41 7.05 3.27 7.47
C ARG A 41 6.90 2.65 6.10
N PRO A 42 6.96 1.32 6.00
CA PRO A 42 6.71 0.65 4.74
C PRO A 42 5.23 0.82 4.36
N VAL A 43 4.97 1.25 3.13
CA VAL A 43 3.62 1.49 2.61
C VAL A 43 3.47 0.84 1.25
N ALA A 44 2.36 0.11 1.08
CA ALA A 44 1.85 -0.34 -0.20
C ALA A 44 0.73 0.58 -0.66
N PHE A 45 0.82 1.04 -1.90
CA PHE A 45 -0.20 1.84 -2.57
C PHE A 45 -1.10 0.91 -3.37
N ILE A 46 -2.40 0.90 -3.09
CA ILE A 46 -3.36 -0.01 -3.72
C ILE A 46 -4.47 0.81 -4.37
N ALA A 47 -4.72 0.54 -5.65
CA ALA A 47 -5.80 1.14 -6.41
C ALA A 47 -6.99 0.17 -6.54
N PRO A 48 -8.24 0.64 -6.40
CA PRO A 48 -9.41 -0.21 -6.66
C PRO A 48 -9.53 -0.54 -8.15
N GLU A 49 -9.89 -1.78 -8.48
CA GLU A 49 -10.06 -2.25 -9.86
C GLU A 49 -11.20 -1.53 -10.62
N HIS A 50 -12.26 -1.17 -9.91
CA HIS A 50 -13.47 -0.59 -10.50
C HIS A 50 -13.53 0.95 -10.41
N GLY A 51 -12.40 1.59 -10.18
CA GLY A 51 -12.33 3.03 -9.93
C GLY A 51 -12.76 3.38 -8.50
N GLY A 52 -12.10 4.39 -7.93
CA GLY A 52 -12.29 4.78 -6.53
C GLY A 52 -11.02 5.38 -5.95
N ARG A 53 -11.04 5.66 -4.64
CA ARG A 53 -9.89 6.25 -3.97
C ARG A 53 -8.83 5.20 -3.72
N GLU A 54 -7.61 5.46 -4.18
CA GLU A 54 -6.43 4.71 -3.77
C GLU A 54 -6.30 4.74 -2.25
N TRP A 55 -5.76 3.66 -1.68
CA TRP A 55 -5.50 3.57 -0.26
C TRP A 55 -4.12 3.00 0.02
N HIS A 56 -3.63 3.33 1.22
CA HIS A 56 -2.36 2.87 1.74
C HIS A 56 -2.62 1.70 2.69
N ALA A 57 -1.78 0.68 2.60
CA ALA A 57 -1.78 -0.46 3.50
C ALA A 57 -0.36 -0.82 3.89
N ASP A 58 -0.22 -1.58 4.99
CA ASP A 58 1.08 -2.11 5.37
C ASP A 58 1.43 -3.30 4.44
N PRO A 59 2.57 -3.28 3.74
CA PRO A 59 2.91 -4.34 2.78
C PRO A 59 3.14 -5.71 3.44
N THR A 60 3.35 -5.75 4.76
CA THR A 60 3.47 -7.02 5.49
C THR A 60 2.12 -7.69 5.74
N THR A 61 1.04 -6.91 5.81
CA THR A 61 -0.33 -7.41 6.03
C THR A 61 -1.09 -7.66 4.74
N VAL A 62 -0.57 -7.18 3.60
CA VAL A 62 -1.16 -7.38 2.28
C VAL A 62 -0.68 -8.70 1.66
N THR A 63 -1.60 -9.40 1.01
CA THR A 63 -1.34 -10.66 0.31
C THR A 63 -1.73 -10.56 -1.16
N ARG A 64 -1.02 -11.30 -2.00
CA ARG A 64 -1.38 -11.46 -3.41
C ARG A 64 -2.54 -12.44 -3.55
N VAL A 65 -3.47 -12.12 -4.46
CA VAL A 65 -4.64 -12.93 -4.83
C VAL A 65 -4.37 -13.70 -6.10
#